data_AF-M7ZKX8-F1
#
_entry.id   AF-M7ZKX8-F1
#
_cell.length_a   1.000
_cell.length_b   1.000
_cell.length_c   1.000
_cell.angle_alpha   90.00
_cell.angle_beta   90.00
_cell.angle_gamma   90.00
#
_symmetry.space_group_name_H-M   'P 1'
#
loop_
_entity.id
_entity.type
_entity.pdbx_description
1 polymer ?
#
loop_
_entity_poly.entity_id
_entity_poly.type
_entity_poly.pdbx_seq_one_letter_code
_entity_poly.pdbx_strand_id
1 'polypeptide(L)'
;MCKFMSNDGLAPPLSNEDGVFSNTGWYATNQFAVDVIFGNRMKQYECLTKDSSIAAAVFVPFYAGFDVSRYLWGYNTTMRDAGPHDLVDWLRKRPEWNVMGGRDHFLVGGRIAWDFRRLTDEESDWGNKLLFMPAAKNMSMLVVESSPWNANDFAVPYPTYFHPAKDEDVFLWQDRMRSLERPWLFSFAGAPRPGDPMSIRGQLIDQCRTSSFCKLLECDLGESKCHSPSAIMKMFQSSLFCLQPQGDSYTRRSAFDSMLAGCIPVFFHPGSAYVQYTWHLPKNYTSYSVFIPEGGVRDGNVSVEEILRSIHPDVVKQMREEVINLIPKVIYADPRSKLETLKDAFDVSVSAIINKVTQLRKDIISDSEDKDFIEENSWKYELLEEGQRTIGPHEWDPFFSKPKPKDMGADSVGSVFLKQQDEHTCGGLMILQSPKDETKQNRLLLNTRKRKTHDLELAGNPGVLVFGAEIEAFVMWKTIQVAVKVPKASHVHLSDSSNRERKRVVLRCTSADELGQSGVKKRGTIPAFGISELGPFCKQSDGGVASKQGIQSVPIMGGRSWHGSAGFIYYTRWRSF
;
A
#
# COMPACT_ATOMS: atom_id res chain seq x y z
N MET A 1 14.19 -6.22 6.06
CA MET A 1 13.46 -7.08 5.09
C MET A 1 12.90 -8.35 5.70
N CYS A 2 13.70 -9.39 5.99
CA CYS A 2 13.24 -10.78 6.09
C CYS A 2 12.00 -11.04 6.98
N LYS A 3 11.88 -10.40 8.16
CA LYS A 3 10.69 -10.52 9.02
C LYS A 3 9.39 -10.26 8.26
N PHE A 4 9.33 -9.16 7.50
CA PHE A 4 8.14 -8.76 6.73
C PHE A 4 7.85 -9.66 5.52
N MET A 5 8.82 -10.47 5.10
CA MET A 5 8.70 -11.40 3.96
C MET A 5 8.30 -12.83 4.39
N SER A 6 8.21 -13.09 5.70
CA SER A 6 7.62 -14.33 6.21
C SER A 6 6.11 -14.36 5.95
N ASN A 7 5.52 -15.56 5.94
CA ASN A 7 4.10 -15.79 5.61
C ASN A 7 3.68 -15.09 4.30
N ASP A 8 4.44 -15.28 3.22
CA ASP A 8 4.12 -14.78 1.88
C ASP A 8 3.86 -13.25 1.79
N GLY A 9 4.51 -12.48 2.66
CA GLY A 9 4.43 -11.01 2.74
C GLY A 9 3.64 -10.47 3.93
N LEU A 10 2.95 -11.34 4.69
CA LEU A 10 2.13 -10.94 5.84
C LEU A 10 2.96 -10.65 7.12
N ALA A 11 4.23 -11.08 7.18
CA ALA A 11 5.05 -11.08 8.39
C ALA A 11 4.53 -12.08 9.47
N PRO A 12 5.14 -12.19 10.67
CA PRO A 12 4.69 -13.12 11.71
C PRO A 12 3.27 -12.81 12.20
N PRO A 13 2.50 -13.82 12.69
CA PRO A 13 1.18 -13.59 13.26
C PRO A 13 1.23 -12.69 14.51
N LEU A 14 0.14 -11.98 14.77
CA LEU A 14 -0.07 -11.21 16.01
C LEU A 14 -0.71 -12.10 17.07
N SER A 15 -0.37 -11.88 18.34
CA SER A 15 -1.03 -12.53 19.47
C SER A 15 -2.35 -11.84 19.80
N ASN A 16 -3.35 -12.62 20.24
CA ASN A 16 -4.67 -12.11 20.66
C ASN A 16 -4.80 -12.01 22.20
N GLU A 17 -3.68 -11.88 22.93
CA GLU A 17 -3.67 -11.73 24.40
C GLU A 17 -4.54 -10.55 24.90
N ASP A 18 -4.61 -9.45 24.16
CA ASP A 18 -5.45 -8.29 24.46
C ASP A 18 -6.97 -8.51 24.20
N GLY A 19 -7.36 -9.62 23.54
CA GLY A 19 -8.72 -9.89 23.07
C GLY A 19 -9.21 -8.98 21.93
N VAL A 20 -8.32 -8.16 21.36
CA VAL A 20 -8.63 -7.12 20.36
C VAL A 20 -8.85 -7.70 18.96
N PHE A 21 -8.29 -8.86 18.66
CA PHE A 21 -8.29 -9.48 17.34
C PHE A 21 -9.20 -10.72 17.29
N SER A 22 -9.21 -11.38 16.14
CA SER A 22 -9.62 -12.79 16.00
C SER A 22 -8.44 -13.71 16.30
N ASN A 23 -8.70 -14.98 16.61
CA ASN A 23 -7.65 -15.98 16.89
C ASN A 23 -6.84 -16.42 15.66
N THR A 24 -7.28 -16.02 14.46
CA THR A 24 -6.71 -16.36 13.16
C THR A 24 -6.76 -15.14 12.23
N GLY A 25 -5.86 -15.10 11.24
CA GLY A 25 -5.85 -14.07 10.20
C GLY A 25 -5.16 -12.75 10.56
N TRP A 26 -4.59 -12.59 11.76
CA TRP A 26 -3.93 -11.34 12.18
C TRP A 26 -2.41 -11.46 12.12
N TYR A 27 -1.76 -10.54 11.41
CA TYR A 27 -0.31 -10.57 11.15
C TYR A 27 0.33 -9.19 11.31
N ALA A 28 1.64 -9.16 11.56
CA ALA A 28 2.43 -7.94 11.77
C ALA A 28 2.80 -7.24 10.46
N THR A 29 1.84 -7.12 9.54
CA THR A 29 2.01 -6.71 8.15
C THR A 29 2.64 -5.32 8.04
N ASN A 30 3.60 -5.20 7.13
CA ASN A 30 4.19 -3.90 6.80
C ASN A 30 3.28 -3.16 5.82
N GLN A 31 3.02 -1.87 6.09
CA GLN A 31 2.17 -1.02 5.23
C GLN A 31 2.64 -0.93 3.77
N PHE A 32 3.88 -1.30 3.47
CA PHE A 32 4.47 -1.30 2.13
C PHE A 32 4.69 -2.71 1.53
N ALA A 33 4.03 -3.75 2.05
CA ALA A 33 4.20 -5.13 1.60
C ALA A 33 3.28 -5.57 0.44
N VAL A 34 2.41 -4.69 -0.08
CA VAL A 34 1.32 -5.11 -1.00
C VAL A 34 1.83 -5.71 -2.30
N ASP A 35 2.95 -5.27 -2.88
CA ASP A 35 3.49 -5.87 -4.11
C ASP A 35 3.91 -7.34 -3.93
N VAL A 36 4.38 -7.73 -2.73
CA VAL A 36 4.66 -9.13 -2.37
C VAL A 36 3.38 -9.93 -2.10
N ILE A 37 2.42 -9.36 -1.35
CA ILE A 37 1.14 -10.01 -1.04
C ILE A 37 0.35 -10.27 -2.34
N PHE A 38 0.20 -9.24 -3.17
CA PHE A 38 -0.44 -9.28 -4.48
C PHE A 38 0.33 -10.21 -5.42
N GLY A 39 1.67 -10.12 -5.46
CA GLY A 39 2.52 -11.02 -6.24
C GLY A 39 2.43 -12.49 -5.82
N ASN A 40 2.06 -12.79 -4.58
CA ASN A 40 1.77 -14.16 -4.13
C ASN A 40 0.34 -14.60 -4.47
N ARG A 41 -0.67 -13.74 -4.30
CA ARG A 41 -2.05 -14.02 -4.74
C ARG A 41 -2.16 -14.24 -6.25
N MET A 42 -1.42 -13.45 -7.06
CA MET A 42 -1.29 -13.65 -8.51
C MET A 42 -0.90 -15.09 -8.89
N LYS A 43 -0.05 -15.76 -8.10
CA LYS A 43 0.41 -17.15 -8.38
C LYS A 43 -0.69 -18.21 -8.21
N GLN A 44 -1.77 -17.86 -7.50
CA GLN A 44 -2.92 -18.75 -7.25
C GLN A 44 -4.19 -18.35 -8.02
N TYR A 45 -4.14 -17.26 -8.80
CA TYR A 45 -5.30 -16.76 -9.53
C TYR A 45 -5.76 -17.76 -10.60
N GLU A 46 -7.02 -18.19 -10.51
CA GLU A 46 -7.56 -19.31 -11.29
C GLU A 46 -7.58 -19.06 -12.80
N CYS A 47 -7.73 -17.80 -13.19
CA CYS A 47 -7.71 -17.32 -14.57
C CYS A 47 -6.28 -17.15 -15.15
N LEU A 48 -5.26 -17.86 -14.64
CA LEU A 48 -3.91 -17.85 -15.20
C LEU A 48 -3.79 -18.71 -16.48
N THR A 49 -3.30 -18.10 -17.56
CA THR A 49 -2.92 -18.76 -18.81
C THR A 49 -1.40 -18.84 -18.98
N LYS A 50 -0.94 -19.87 -19.72
CA LYS A 50 0.44 -19.99 -20.22
C LYS A 50 0.62 -19.42 -21.62
N ASP A 51 -0.48 -19.29 -22.36
CA ASP A 51 -0.55 -18.72 -23.70
C ASP A 51 -0.90 -17.23 -23.57
N SER A 52 0.02 -16.38 -24.02
CA SER A 52 -0.11 -14.93 -23.99
C SER A 52 -0.97 -14.35 -25.13
N SER A 53 -1.32 -15.13 -26.16
CA SER A 53 -2.20 -14.67 -27.25
C SER A 53 -3.65 -14.52 -26.82
N ILE A 54 -4.09 -15.29 -25.80
CA ILE A 54 -5.44 -15.25 -25.23
C ILE A 54 -5.53 -14.40 -23.94
N ALA A 55 -4.53 -13.54 -23.69
CA ALA A 55 -4.40 -12.74 -22.48
C ALA A 55 -5.38 -11.56 -22.46
N ALA A 56 -6.13 -11.39 -21.37
CA ALA A 56 -6.84 -10.15 -21.05
C ALA A 56 -5.88 -9.04 -20.60
N ALA A 57 -4.90 -9.38 -19.75
CA ALA A 57 -3.86 -8.47 -19.28
C ALA A 57 -2.57 -9.24 -18.91
N VAL A 58 -1.42 -8.54 -18.91
CA VAL A 58 -0.09 -9.08 -18.62
C VAL A 58 0.40 -8.54 -17.27
N PHE A 59 0.49 -9.42 -16.27
CA PHE A 59 1.07 -9.05 -14.98
C PHE A 59 2.61 -9.07 -15.04
N VAL A 60 3.23 -7.97 -14.62
CA VAL A 60 4.68 -7.80 -14.53
C VAL A 60 5.10 -8.03 -13.07
N PRO A 61 5.76 -9.16 -12.74
CA PRO A 61 6.10 -9.53 -11.36
C PRO A 61 7.37 -8.81 -10.86
N PHE A 62 7.35 -7.48 -10.88
CA PHE A 62 8.41 -6.61 -10.39
C PHE A 62 7.96 -5.91 -9.11
N TYR A 63 8.64 -6.20 -8.00
CA TYR A 63 8.32 -5.66 -6.66
C TYR A 63 8.87 -4.25 -6.51
N ALA A 64 8.26 -3.27 -7.20
CA ALA A 64 8.83 -1.91 -7.30
C ALA A 64 9.00 -1.23 -5.94
N GLY A 65 8.11 -1.49 -4.98
CA GLY A 65 8.18 -0.94 -3.62
C GLY A 65 9.41 -1.44 -2.87
N PHE A 66 9.73 -2.73 -3.01
CA PHE A 66 10.96 -3.30 -2.45
C PHE A 66 12.20 -2.89 -3.22
N ASP A 67 12.13 -2.75 -4.54
CA ASP A 67 13.25 -2.33 -5.38
C ASP A 67 13.76 -0.95 -4.96
N VAL A 68 12.88 0.06 -4.96
CA VAL A 68 13.23 1.44 -4.59
C VAL A 68 13.61 1.56 -3.11
N SER A 69 12.95 0.82 -2.21
CA SER A 69 13.25 0.84 -0.76
C SER A 69 14.68 0.41 -0.39
N ARG A 70 15.42 -0.23 -1.30
CA ARG A 70 16.84 -0.54 -1.10
C ARG A 70 17.73 0.71 -1.22
N TYR A 71 17.26 1.73 -1.96
CA TYR A 71 18.11 2.82 -2.47
C TYR A 71 17.61 4.23 -2.13
N LEU A 72 16.42 4.38 -1.51
CA LEU A 72 15.87 5.69 -1.10
C LEU A 72 16.78 6.51 -0.17
N TRP A 73 17.62 5.86 0.66
CA TRP A 73 18.45 6.55 1.65
C TRP A 73 19.94 6.33 1.39
N GLY A 74 20.69 7.40 1.13
CA GLY A 74 22.15 7.38 1.06
C GLY A 74 22.76 6.74 -0.20
N TYR A 75 21.95 6.39 -1.20
CA TYR A 75 22.41 5.92 -2.52
C TYR A 75 22.09 6.94 -3.60
N ASN A 76 22.84 6.89 -4.70
CA ASN A 76 22.72 7.88 -5.77
C ASN A 76 21.56 7.61 -6.75
N THR A 77 21.11 8.64 -7.46
CA THR A 77 20.06 8.61 -8.49
C THR A 77 20.22 7.45 -9.47
N THR A 78 21.45 7.25 -9.97
CA THR A 78 21.81 6.17 -10.89
C THR A 78 21.51 4.78 -10.32
N MET A 79 21.76 4.56 -9.02
CA MET A 79 21.45 3.28 -8.37
C MET A 79 19.94 3.13 -8.08
N ARG A 80 19.23 4.23 -7.79
CA ARG A 80 17.77 4.24 -7.59
C ARG A 80 16.99 3.91 -8.88
N ASP A 81 17.50 4.32 -10.04
CA ASP A 81 16.88 4.13 -11.36
C ASP A 81 17.30 2.84 -12.10
N ALA A 82 18.36 2.15 -11.63
CA ALA A 82 18.91 0.97 -12.32
C ALA A 82 17.89 -0.17 -12.52
N GLY A 83 17.15 -0.53 -11.46
CA GLY A 83 16.10 -1.57 -11.51
C GLY A 83 14.97 -1.22 -12.50
N PRO A 84 14.39 -0.01 -12.44
CA PRO A 84 13.46 0.50 -13.44
C PRO A 84 13.97 0.46 -14.89
N HIS A 85 15.24 0.83 -15.12
CA HIS A 85 15.84 0.76 -16.45
C HIS A 85 15.94 -0.69 -16.96
N ASP A 86 16.52 -1.60 -16.16
CA ASP A 86 16.63 -3.02 -16.52
C ASP A 86 15.26 -3.65 -16.81
N LEU A 87 14.23 -3.28 -16.03
CA LEU A 87 12.86 -3.73 -16.23
C LEU A 87 12.30 -3.27 -17.58
N VAL A 88 12.33 -1.97 -17.86
CA VAL A 88 11.83 -1.38 -19.11
C VAL A 88 12.54 -1.97 -20.32
N ASP A 89 13.86 -2.12 -20.23
CA ASP A 89 14.67 -2.64 -21.32
C ASP A 89 14.53 -4.17 -21.48
N TRP A 90 14.11 -4.90 -20.44
CA TRP A 90 13.72 -6.32 -20.54
C TRP A 90 12.31 -6.51 -21.12
N LEU A 91 11.36 -5.63 -20.77
CA LEU A 91 9.96 -5.65 -21.22
C LEU A 91 9.83 -5.35 -22.71
N ARG A 92 10.45 -4.26 -23.19
CA ARG A 92 10.40 -3.83 -24.60
C ARG A 92 10.99 -4.85 -25.59
N LYS A 93 11.69 -5.89 -25.08
CA LYS A 93 12.26 -7.00 -25.85
C LYS A 93 11.37 -8.27 -25.82
N ARG A 94 10.16 -8.22 -25.25
CA ARG A 94 9.17 -9.30 -25.26
C ARG A 94 8.21 -9.16 -26.45
N PRO A 95 7.79 -10.25 -27.10
CA PRO A 95 6.74 -10.17 -28.13
C PRO A 95 5.40 -9.72 -27.53
N GLU A 96 5.11 -10.08 -26.28
CA GLU A 96 3.91 -9.63 -25.54
C GLU A 96 3.80 -8.09 -25.48
N TRP A 97 4.93 -7.37 -25.31
CA TRP A 97 4.94 -5.91 -25.25
C TRP A 97 4.39 -5.26 -26.53
N ASN A 98 4.66 -5.87 -27.68
CA ASN A 98 4.33 -5.32 -28.98
C ASN A 98 2.84 -5.46 -29.36
N VAL A 99 2.04 -6.20 -28.57
CA VAL A 99 0.61 -6.40 -28.83
C VAL A 99 -0.18 -5.10 -28.59
N MET A 100 0.14 -4.35 -27.54
CA MET A 100 -0.49 -3.06 -27.22
C MET A 100 0.49 -1.95 -26.85
N GLY A 101 1.80 -2.14 -27.09
CA GLY A 101 2.85 -1.20 -26.69
C GLY A 101 3.04 -1.07 -25.17
N GLY A 102 2.67 -2.11 -24.42
CA GLY A 102 2.62 -2.11 -22.95
C GLY A 102 1.28 -1.67 -22.32
N ARG A 103 0.28 -1.24 -23.12
CA ARG A 103 -1.01 -0.73 -22.59
C ARG A 103 -1.93 -1.78 -21.95
N ASP A 104 -1.60 -3.06 -22.09
CA ASP A 104 -2.21 -4.20 -21.39
C ASP A 104 -1.32 -4.78 -20.27
N HIS A 105 -0.17 -4.17 -20.00
CA HIS A 105 0.74 -4.57 -18.95
C HIS A 105 0.46 -3.80 -17.65
N PHE A 106 0.56 -4.49 -16.52
CA PHE A 106 0.41 -3.88 -15.21
C PHE A 106 1.36 -4.46 -14.15
N LEU A 107 1.72 -3.63 -13.17
CA LEU A 107 2.57 -4.00 -12.02
C LEU A 107 2.01 -3.45 -10.70
N VAL A 108 2.59 -3.87 -9.58
CA VAL A 108 2.30 -3.28 -8.25
C VAL A 108 3.56 -2.66 -7.68
N GLY A 109 3.47 -1.41 -7.26
CA GLY A 109 4.42 -0.80 -6.34
C GLY A 109 3.89 -0.90 -4.92
N GLY A 110 4.66 -1.49 -4.01
CA GLY A 110 4.29 -1.55 -2.59
C GLY A 110 4.21 -0.19 -1.88
N ARG A 111 4.27 0.94 -2.59
CA ARG A 111 4.54 2.29 -2.07
C ARG A 111 3.73 3.36 -2.83
N ILE A 112 3.78 4.59 -2.34
CA ILE A 112 3.06 5.75 -2.91
C ILE A 112 3.65 6.14 -4.28
N ALA A 113 2.84 6.71 -5.19
CA ALA A 113 3.28 7.11 -6.53
C ALA A 113 4.49 8.07 -6.52
N TRP A 114 4.58 8.94 -5.51
CA TRP A 114 5.64 9.91 -5.31
C TRP A 114 7.04 9.27 -5.20
N ASP A 115 7.14 8.05 -4.64
CA ASP A 115 8.41 7.32 -4.52
C ASP A 115 8.97 6.86 -5.89
N PHE A 116 8.15 6.93 -6.94
CA PHE A 116 8.45 6.54 -8.32
C PHE A 116 8.39 7.72 -9.31
N ARG A 117 8.20 8.95 -8.80
CA ARG A 117 8.04 10.19 -9.58
C ARG A 117 9.09 11.24 -9.19
N ARG A 118 10.38 10.86 -9.13
CA ARG A 118 11.48 11.81 -8.96
C ARG A 118 11.55 12.80 -10.15
N LEU A 119 11.51 14.10 -9.87
CA LEU A 119 11.37 15.15 -10.89
C LEU A 119 12.70 15.49 -11.58
N THR A 120 13.75 15.82 -10.81
CA THR A 120 15.06 16.23 -11.36
C THR A 120 16.08 15.07 -11.29
N ASP A 121 17.36 15.34 -11.60
CA ASP A 121 18.48 14.41 -11.35
C ASP A 121 19.40 14.88 -10.21
N GLU A 122 18.91 15.79 -9.36
CA GLU A 122 19.60 16.14 -8.12
C GLU A 122 19.58 14.97 -7.12
N GLU A 123 20.69 14.76 -6.43
CA GLU A 123 20.88 13.62 -5.52
C GLU A 123 20.06 13.73 -4.22
N SER A 124 19.60 14.94 -3.90
CA SER A 124 18.66 15.26 -2.82
C SER A 124 17.22 14.83 -3.12
N ASP A 125 16.79 14.84 -4.39
CA ASP A 125 15.39 14.59 -4.75
C ASP A 125 14.96 13.18 -4.32
N TRP A 126 13.75 13.07 -3.78
CA TRP A 126 13.21 11.79 -3.33
C TRP A 126 12.82 10.85 -4.48
N GLY A 127 12.91 9.53 -4.23
CA GLY A 127 12.39 8.49 -5.13
C GLY A 127 13.29 8.09 -6.31
N ASN A 128 12.70 7.34 -7.25
CA ASN A 128 13.26 6.99 -8.55
C ASN A 128 12.38 7.48 -9.71
N LYS A 129 12.81 7.30 -10.96
CA LYS A 129 12.10 7.81 -12.16
C LYS A 129 11.12 6.84 -12.81
N LEU A 130 10.79 5.70 -12.19
CA LEU A 130 10.02 4.61 -12.82
C LEU A 130 8.72 5.11 -13.51
N LEU A 131 7.86 5.86 -12.82
CA LEU A 131 6.57 6.33 -13.37
C LEU A 131 6.69 7.50 -14.38
N PHE A 132 7.91 8.02 -14.62
CA PHE A 132 8.20 8.97 -15.71
C PHE A 132 8.90 8.33 -16.91
N MET A 133 9.35 7.08 -16.82
CA MET A 133 9.94 6.40 -17.98
C MET A 133 8.89 6.21 -19.09
N PRO A 134 9.18 6.55 -20.37
CA PRO A 134 8.18 6.54 -21.44
C PRO A 134 7.46 5.20 -21.66
N ALA A 135 8.14 4.07 -21.37
CA ALA A 135 7.51 2.75 -21.43
C ALA A 135 6.59 2.48 -20.22
N ALA A 136 6.97 2.94 -19.02
CA ALA A 136 6.17 2.77 -17.83
C ALA A 136 4.90 3.63 -17.84
N LYS A 137 4.93 4.81 -18.50
CA LYS A 137 3.72 5.61 -18.78
C LYS A 137 2.64 4.84 -19.57
N ASN A 138 3.02 3.83 -20.36
CA ASN A 138 2.04 2.97 -21.05
C ASN A 138 1.46 1.89 -20.13
N MET A 139 2.16 1.49 -19.07
CA MET A 139 1.71 0.45 -18.13
C MET A 139 0.77 1.04 -17.07
N SER A 140 -0.16 0.22 -16.56
CA SER A 140 -0.94 0.57 -15.38
C SER A 140 -0.20 0.13 -14.10
N MET A 141 0.02 1.02 -13.14
CA MET A 141 0.75 0.70 -11.91
C MET A 141 -0.16 0.83 -10.68
N LEU A 142 -0.39 -0.29 -9.99
CA LEU A 142 -1.13 -0.29 -8.73
C LEU A 142 -0.21 0.20 -7.61
N VAL A 143 -0.64 1.19 -6.83
CA VAL A 143 0.14 1.88 -5.78
C VAL A 143 -0.71 2.02 -4.52
N VAL A 144 -0.10 2.20 -3.34
CA VAL A 144 -0.89 2.41 -2.10
C VAL A 144 -1.46 3.83 -1.97
N GLU A 145 -0.93 4.78 -2.75
CA GLU A 145 -1.50 6.12 -2.97
C GLU A 145 -1.15 6.56 -4.40
N SER A 146 -2.11 7.09 -5.16
CA SER A 146 -1.91 7.54 -6.55
C SER A 146 -1.88 9.07 -6.72
N SER A 147 -1.33 9.52 -7.84
CA SER A 147 -1.32 10.93 -8.25
C SER A 147 -2.67 11.35 -8.83
N PRO A 148 -3.29 12.45 -8.37
CA PRO A 148 -4.51 12.99 -8.98
C PRO A 148 -4.24 13.67 -10.34
N TRP A 149 -2.97 13.83 -10.75
CA TRP A 149 -2.56 14.52 -11.98
C TRP A 149 -1.85 13.58 -12.98
N ASN A 150 -2.02 12.26 -12.85
CA ASN A 150 -1.49 11.26 -13.78
C ASN A 150 -2.49 10.16 -14.11
N ALA A 151 -2.36 9.55 -15.29
CA ALA A 151 -3.33 8.62 -15.85
C ALA A 151 -2.93 7.13 -15.80
N ASN A 152 -1.75 6.83 -15.25
CA ASN A 152 -1.11 5.51 -15.36
C ASN A 152 -0.81 4.84 -14.01
N ASP A 153 -1.13 5.47 -12.89
CA ASP A 153 -1.08 4.88 -11.55
C ASP A 153 -2.45 4.93 -10.85
N PHE A 154 -2.80 3.86 -10.14
CA PHE A 154 -4.14 3.62 -9.58
C PHE A 154 -4.02 3.15 -8.13
N ALA A 155 -4.80 3.73 -7.22
CA ALA A 155 -4.63 3.46 -5.81
C ALA A 155 -5.39 2.22 -5.35
N VAL A 156 -4.67 1.32 -4.71
CA VAL A 156 -5.19 0.13 -4.02
C VAL A 156 -5.03 0.31 -2.50
N PRO A 157 -5.96 -0.21 -1.67
CA PRO A 157 -5.90 -0.07 -0.22
C PRO A 157 -4.54 -0.46 0.35
N TYR A 158 -4.04 0.30 1.32
CA TYR A 158 -2.86 -0.12 2.08
C TYR A 158 -3.15 -1.47 2.78
N PRO A 159 -2.20 -2.42 2.81
CA PRO A 159 -2.39 -3.69 3.48
C PRO A 159 -2.51 -3.46 4.99
N THR A 160 -3.69 -3.75 5.54
CA THR A 160 -4.00 -3.71 6.97
C THR A 160 -3.31 -4.86 7.72
N TYR A 161 -3.63 -5.05 9.00
CA TYR A 161 -3.15 -6.20 9.79
C TYR A 161 -4.00 -7.48 9.67
N PHE A 162 -5.14 -7.44 8.95
CA PHE A 162 -6.06 -8.56 8.85
C PHE A 162 -6.10 -9.19 7.46
N HIS A 163 -5.82 -10.48 7.43
CA HIS A 163 -5.67 -11.33 6.25
C HIS A 163 -6.45 -12.63 6.49
N PRO A 164 -7.76 -12.67 6.20
CA PRO A 164 -8.61 -13.85 6.39
C PRO A 164 -8.14 -15.01 5.50
N ALA A 165 -8.35 -16.25 5.95
CA ALA A 165 -8.07 -17.44 5.16
C ALA A 165 -9.31 -18.00 4.46
N LYS A 166 -10.51 -17.55 4.87
CA LYS A 166 -11.83 -17.99 4.41
C LYS A 166 -12.89 -16.91 4.72
N ASP A 167 -14.02 -16.95 4.02
CA ASP A 167 -15.10 -15.96 4.14
C ASP A 167 -15.65 -15.85 5.57
N GLU A 168 -15.75 -16.99 6.26
CA GLU A 168 -16.14 -17.10 7.68
C GLU A 168 -15.29 -16.22 8.62
N ASP A 169 -13.99 -16.06 8.37
CA ASP A 169 -13.13 -15.19 9.18
C ASP A 169 -13.56 -13.72 9.05
N VAL A 170 -14.09 -13.33 7.88
CA VAL A 170 -14.58 -11.98 7.60
C VAL A 170 -15.97 -11.76 8.19
N PHE A 171 -16.90 -12.71 8.05
CA PHE A 171 -18.24 -12.60 8.63
C PHE A 171 -18.19 -12.48 10.16
N LEU A 172 -17.41 -13.34 10.83
CA LEU A 172 -17.18 -13.27 12.27
C LEU A 172 -16.58 -11.93 12.71
N TRP A 173 -15.72 -11.33 11.87
CA TRP A 173 -15.15 -10.01 12.14
C TRP A 173 -16.16 -8.88 11.94
N GLN A 174 -16.96 -8.92 10.86
CA GLN A 174 -18.02 -7.94 10.60
C GLN A 174 -19.06 -7.93 11.73
N ASP A 175 -19.51 -9.11 12.19
CA ASP A 175 -20.49 -9.22 13.28
C ASP A 175 -19.92 -8.78 14.63
N ARG A 176 -18.63 -8.98 14.88
CA ARG A 176 -17.91 -8.31 15.99
C ARG A 176 -17.96 -6.79 15.82
N MET A 177 -17.67 -6.24 14.63
CA MET A 177 -17.68 -4.79 14.41
C MET A 177 -19.07 -4.16 14.53
N ARG A 178 -20.14 -4.92 14.23
CA ARG A 178 -21.55 -4.56 14.43
C ARG A 178 -21.92 -4.52 15.91
N SER A 179 -21.54 -5.54 16.68
CA SER A 179 -21.95 -5.75 18.08
C SER A 179 -21.18 -4.93 19.12
N LEU A 180 -19.98 -4.45 18.82
CA LEU A 180 -19.17 -3.65 19.76
C LEU A 180 -19.80 -2.31 20.14
N GLU A 181 -19.83 -2.03 21.44
CA GLU A 181 -20.13 -0.70 22.00
C GLU A 181 -19.01 0.30 21.69
N ARG A 182 -19.41 1.54 21.37
CA ARG A 182 -18.50 2.63 20.96
C ARG A 182 -18.70 3.85 21.87
N PRO A 183 -18.10 3.86 23.07
CA PRO A 183 -18.28 4.94 24.05
C PRO A 183 -17.66 6.29 23.63
N TRP A 184 -16.74 6.31 22.66
CA TRP A 184 -16.12 7.53 22.15
C TRP A 184 -16.82 7.99 20.88
N LEU A 185 -17.14 9.29 20.80
CA LEU A 185 -17.68 9.87 19.58
C LEU A 185 -16.62 9.83 18.48
N PHE A 186 -15.41 10.31 18.78
CA PHE A 186 -14.33 10.36 17.81
C PHE A 186 -12.99 9.99 18.43
N SER A 187 -12.00 9.66 17.59
CA SER A 187 -10.65 9.33 18.05
C SER A 187 -9.57 9.81 17.09
N PHE A 188 -8.38 10.06 17.62
CA PHE A 188 -7.20 10.39 16.82
C PHE A 188 -5.96 9.64 17.32
N ALA A 189 -5.24 9.04 16.37
CA ALA A 189 -3.89 8.51 16.60
C ALA A 189 -2.90 9.44 15.92
N GLY A 190 -2.13 10.20 16.69
CA GLY A 190 -1.26 11.21 16.12
C GLY A 190 -0.22 11.81 17.05
N ALA A 191 0.71 12.51 16.41
CA ALA A 191 1.64 13.46 17.02
C ALA A 191 1.51 14.78 16.24
N PRO A 192 1.85 15.93 16.86
CA PRO A 192 1.98 17.17 16.12
C PRO A 192 3.11 17.06 15.07
N ARG A 193 3.14 18.00 14.12
CA ARG A 193 4.30 18.27 13.25
C ARG A 193 4.77 19.71 13.49
N PRO A 194 5.62 19.96 14.50
CA PRO A 194 6.28 21.25 14.65
C PRO A 194 7.05 21.58 13.36
N GLY A 195 7.07 22.84 12.94
CA GLY A 195 7.71 23.28 11.69
C GLY A 195 6.79 23.32 10.47
N ASP A 196 5.76 22.46 10.41
CA ASP A 196 4.80 22.41 9.30
C ASP A 196 3.53 23.24 9.60
N PRO A 197 3.33 24.42 8.97
CA PRO A 197 2.13 25.24 9.15
C PRO A 197 0.90 24.71 8.39
N MET A 198 1.06 23.74 7.50
CA MET A 198 -0.05 23.10 6.78
C MET A 198 -0.65 21.94 7.58
N SER A 199 0.15 21.21 8.37
CA SER A 199 -0.35 20.13 9.22
C SER A 199 -1.39 20.61 10.26
N ILE A 200 -2.64 20.19 10.09
CA ILE A 200 -3.72 20.37 11.08
C ILE A 200 -3.62 19.44 12.30
N ARG A 201 -2.56 18.62 12.40
CA ARG A 201 -2.45 17.56 13.43
C ARG A 201 -2.31 18.12 14.85
N GLY A 202 -1.82 19.35 15.01
CA GLY A 202 -1.78 20.03 16.31
C GLY A 202 -3.19 20.44 16.76
N GLN A 203 -3.91 21.16 15.91
CA GLN A 203 -5.29 21.60 16.14
C GLN A 203 -6.22 20.42 16.47
N LEU A 204 -6.08 19.29 15.76
CA LEU A 204 -6.84 18.07 16.06
C LEU A 204 -6.45 17.40 17.39
N ILE A 205 -5.19 17.50 17.82
CA ILE A 205 -4.76 17.05 19.16
C ILE A 205 -5.37 17.94 20.23
N ASP A 206 -5.36 19.25 20.06
CA ASP A 206 -5.81 20.18 21.09
C ASP A 206 -7.34 20.21 21.22
N GLN A 207 -8.10 20.08 20.11
CA GLN A 207 -9.54 19.78 20.16
C GLN A 207 -9.83 18.43 20.84
N CYS A 208 -9.03 17.39 20.57
CA CYS A 208 -9.21 16.09 21.20
C CYS A 208 -8.85 16.07 22.70
N ARG A 209 -7.86 16.85 23.14
CA ARG A 209 -7.48 17.01 24.56
C ARG A 209 -8.50 17.80 25.38
N THR A 210 -9.27 18.68 24.73
CA THR A 210 -10.30 19.52 25.37
C THR A 210 -11.69 18.88 25.34
N SER A 211 -11.93 17.94 24.43
CA SER A 211 -13.18 17.16 24.34
C SER A 211 -13.21 15.98 25.31
N SER A 212 -14.28 15.84 26.09
CA SER A 212 -14.58 14.62 26.86
C SER A 212 -15.11 13.46 26.00
N PHE A 213 -15.43 13.72 24.73
CA PHE A 213 -15.97 12.74 23.78
C PHE A 213 -14.90 12.18 22.83
N CYS A 214 -13.68 12.72 22.84
CA CYS A 214 -12.58 12.26 22.01
C CYS A 214 -11.68 11.24 22.71
N LYS A 215 -11.25 10.21 21.96
CA LYS A 215 -10.16 9.32 22.38
C LYS A 215 -8.85 9.65 21.67
N LEU A 216 -7.91 10.23 22.42
CA LEU A 216 -6.56 10.47 21.93
C LEU A 216 -5.63 9.27 22.18
N LEU A 217 -4.79 8.97 21.19
CA LEU A 217 -3.60 8.14 21.31
C LEU A 217 -2.40 8.93 20.77
N GLU A 218 -1.62 9.53 21.68
CA GLU A 218 -0.45 10.32 21.34
C GLU A 218 0.71 9.42 20.87
N CYS A 219 1.34 9.78 19.75
CA CYS A 219 2.43 9.03 19.12
C CYS A 219 3.81 9.62 19.48
N ASP A 220 4.17 9.55 20.76
CA ASP A 220 5.43 10.12 21.28
C ASP A 220 6.71 9.56 20.62
N LEU A 221 7.78 10.34 20.69
CA LEU A 221 9.13 9.99 20.22
C LEU A 221 9.78 8.89 21.12
N GLY A 222 9.33 7.64 20.95
CA GLY A 222 9.81 6.48 21.70
C GLY A 222 9.15 5.18 21.21
N GLU A 223 8.91 4.23 22.12
CA GLU A 223 7.99 3.10 21.84
C GLU A 223 6.53 3.60 21.79
N SER A 224 6.20 4.32 20.72
CA SER A 224 4.89 4.95 20.58
C SER A 224 3.78 3.89 20.54
N LYS A 225 2.68 4.13 21.26
CA LYS A 225 1.53 3.22 21.25
C LYS A 225 0.90 3.12 19.86
N CYS A 226 1.16 4.08 18.97
CA CYS A 226 0.78 4.05 17.57
C CYS A 226 1.54 3.01 16.74
N HIS A 227 2.61 2.42 17.25
CA HIS A 227 3.27 1.24 16.67
C HIS A 227 2.72 -0.10 17.19
N SER A 228 1.84 -0.09 18.20
CA SER A 228 1.11 -1.28 18.63
C SER A 228 -0.17 -1.46 17.80
N PRO A 229 -0.31 -2.57 17.05
CA PRO A 229 -1.53 -2.87 16.32
C PRO A 229 -2.74 -3.01 17.24
N SER A 230 -2.57 -3.58 18.45
CA SER A 230 -3.68 -3.80 19.37
C SER A 230 -4.15 -2.50 20.02
N ALA A 231 -3.26 -1.56 20.33
CA ALA A 231 -3.63 -0.25 20.88
C ALA A 231 -4.46 0.58 19.87
N ILE A 232 -4.02 0.63 18.61
CA ILE A 232 -4.73 1.29 17.51
C ILE A 232 -6.10 0.64 17.26
N MET A 233 -6.11 -0.68 17.07
CA MET A 233 -7.32 -1.44 16.73
C MET A 233 -8.36 -1.40 17.87
N LYS A 234 -7.92 -1.39 19.15
CA LYS A 234 -8.80 -1.22 20.33
C LYS A 234 -9.41 0.18 20.42
N MET A 235 -8.67 1.22 20.05
CA MET A 235 -9.19 2.59 20.00
C MET A 235 -10.24 2.75 18.92
N PHE A 236 -9.95 2.31 17.69
CA PHE A 236 -10.89 2.41 16.59
C PHE A 236 -12.15 1.54 16.80
N GLN A 237 -12.02 0.34 17.42
CA GLN A 237 -13.16 -0.50 17.81
C GLN A 237 -14.12 0.17 18.79
N SER A 238 -13.64 1.09 19.63
CA SER A 238 -14.41 1.76 20.70
C SER A 238 -14.87 3.17 20.33
N SER A 239 -14.70 3.57 19.06
CA SER A 239 -15.03 4.91 18.56
C SER A 239 -16.05 4.85 17.43
N LEU A 240 -16.93 5.84 17.31
CA LEU A 240 -17.84 5.99 16.15
C LEU A 240 -17.10 6.55 14.94
N PHE A 241 -16.33 7.62 15.14
CA PHE A 241 -15.55 8.32 14.12
C PHE A 241 -14.04 8.23 14.37
N CYS A 242 -13.24 8.23 13.30
CA CYS A 242 -11.78 8.14 13.37
C CYS A 242 -11.13 9.19 12.48
N LEU A 243 -10.34 10.09 13.05
CA LEU A 243 -9.79 11.24 12.33
C LEU A 243 -8.57 10.84 11.47
N GLN A 244 -8.70 11.07 10.15
CA GLN A 244 -7.70 10.75 9.14
C GLN A 244 -7.23 12.02 8.38
N PRO A 245 -6.53 12.95 9.04
CA PRO A 245 -5.83 14.04 8.34
C PRO A 245 -4.68 13.50 7.48
N GLN A 246 -4.13 14.34 6.61
CA GLN A 246 -2.95 14.03 5.80
C GLN A 246 -1.74 13.61 6.67
N GLY A 247 -0.80 12.91 6.06
CA GLY A 247 0.53 12.61 6.60
C GLY A 247 1.61 13.40 5.87
N ASP A 248 2.70 12.71 5.53
CA ASP A 248 3.68 13.19 4.54
C ASP A 248 3.11 13.18 3.10
N SER A 249 1.93 12.56 2.93
CA SER A 249 1.17 12.34 1.70
C SER A 249 -0.33 12.25 2.04
N TYR A 250 -1.22 12.14 1.05
CA TYR A 250 -2.66 12.31 1.26
C TYR A 250 -3.30 11.24 2.16
N THR A 251 -2.85 9.99 2.06
CA THR A 251 -3.47 8.84 2.71
C THR A 251 -2.47 8.11 3.61
N ARG A 252 -3.01 7.47 4.65
CA ARG A 252 -2.25 6.63 5.59
C ARG A 252 -3.00 5.33 5.81
N ARG A 253 -2.31 4.21 6.03
CA ARG A 253 -2.94 2.91 6.34
C ARG A 253 -3.95 3.01 7.49
N SER A 254 -3.78 3.96 8.41
CA SER A 254 -4.73 4.23 9.50
C SER A 254 -6.17 4.44 9.03
N ALA A 255 -6.41 4.91 7.80
CA ALA A 255 -7.75 5.01 7.21
C ALA A 255 -8.39 3.63 7.00
N PHE A 256 -7.65 2.70 6.38
CA PHE A 256 -8.09 1.33 6.16
C PHE A 256 -8.11 0.51 7.47
N ASP A 257 -7.18 0.76 8.39
CA ASP A 257 -7.22 0.19 9.75
C ASP A 257 -8.48 0.67 10.52
N SER A 258 -8.97 1.91 10.29
CA SER A 258 -10.21 2.39 10.92
C SER A 258 -11.47 1.82 10.26
N MET A 259 -11.49 1.67 8.93
CA MET A 259 -12.58 0.97 8.24
C MET A 259 -12.68 -0.50 8.70
N LEU A 260 -11.54 -1.20 8.78
CA LEU A 260 -11.44 -2.55 9.33
C LEU A 260 -12.01 -2.64 10.76
N ALA A 261 -11.83 -1.60 11.57
CA ALA A 261 -12.37 -1.51 12.93
C ALA A 261 -13.86 -1.09 13.00
N GLY A 262 -14.56 -0.99 11.85
CA GLY A 262 -15.94 -0.48 11.78
C GLY A 262 -16.09 0.96 12.28
N CYS A 263 -15.03 1.76 12.20
CA CYS A 263 -14.99 3.16 12.61
C CYS A 263 -15.08 4.06 11.39
N ILE A 264 -15.99 5.03 11.39
CA ILE A 264 -16.25 5.90 10.25
C ILE A 264 -15.05 6.86 10.06
N PRO A 265 -14.32 6.79 8.94
CA PRO A 265 -13.21 7.71 8.70
C PRO A 265 -13.72 9.15 8.50
N VAL A 266 -13.01 10.09 9.12
CA VAL A 266 -13.19 11.53 8.90
C VAL A 266 -11.98 12.02 8.12
N PHE A 267 -12.19 12.35 6.84
CA PHE A 267 -11.13 12.83 5.95
C PHE A 267 -11.15 14.36 5.88
N PHE A 268 -9.96 14.94 5.74
CA PHE A 268 -9.77 16.40 5.75
C PHE A 268 -9.35 16.98 4.38
N HIS A 269 -9.05 16.09 3.42
CA HIS A 269 -8.73 16.41 2.03
C HIS A 269 -9.40 15.37 1.11
N PRO A 270 -10.01 15.74 -0.03
CA PRO A 270 -10.62 14.77 -0.95
C PRO A 270 -9.58 13.80 -1.54
N GLY A 271 -8.33 14.26 -1.64
CA GLY A 271 -7.16 13.42 -2.00
C GLY A 271 -6.99 12.20 -1.09
N SER A 272 -7.38 12.27 0.20
CA SER A 272 -7.17 11.18 1.16
C SER A 272 -8.00 9.91 0.89
N ALA A 273 -9.01 9.98 0.02
CA ALA A 273 -9.74 8.78 -0.42
C ALA A 273 -10.45 8.92 -1.77
N TYR A 274 -11.23 9.99 -1.95
CA TYR A 274 -12.38 9.99 -2.86
C TYR A 274 -12.01 10.00 -4.35
N VAL A 275 -10.84 10.56 -4.69
CA VAL A 275 -10.34 10.66 -6.07
C VAL A 275 -9.51 9.47 -6.53
N GLN A 276 -9.13 8.55 -5.63
CA GLN A 276 -8.08 7.55 -5.94
C GLN A 276 -8.46 6.09 -5.68
N TYR A 277 -9.28 5.78 -4.66
CA TYR A 277 -9.72 4.40 -4.39
C TYR A 277 -11.10 4.10 -4.99
N THR A 278 -11.44 4.70 -6.14
CA THR A 278 -12.75 4.62 -6.81
C THR A 278 -13.21 3.21 -7.15
N TRP A 279 -12.27 2.25 -7.26
CA TRP A 279 -12.57 0.83 -7.49
C TRP A 279 -12.98 0.08 -6.20
N HIS A 280 -12.57 0.60 -5.03
CA HIS A 280 -12.72 -0.07 -3.73
C HIS A 280 -13.79 0.58 -2.85
N LEU A 281 -13.93 1.91 -2.94
CA LEU A 281 -14.84 2.72 -2.12
C LEU A 281 -16.00 3.29 -2.98
N PRO A 282 -17.19 3.50 -2.41
CA PRO A 282 -18.30 4.14 -3.11
C PRO A 282 -17.96 5.56 -3.61
N LYS A 283 -18.46 5.94 -4.79
CA LYS A 283 -18.36 7.33 -5.28
C LYS A 283 -19.12 8.32 -4.39
N ASN A 284 -20.24 7.90 -3.80
CA ASN A 284 -20.95 8.67 -2.78
C ASN A 284 -20.18 8.61 -1.45
N TYR A 285 -19.23 9.52 -1.24
CA TYR A 285 -18.39 9.50 -0.05
C TYR A 285 -19.19 9.63 1.26
N THR A 286 -20.32 10.34 1.27
CA THR A 286 -21.15 10.51 2.48
C THR A 286 -21.83 9.23 2.93
N SER A 287 -21.81 8.14 2.14
CA SER A 287 -22.32 6.84 2.59
C SER A 287 -21.41 6.14 3.60
N TYR A 288 -20.11 6.46 3.63
CA TYR A 288 -19.13 5.75 4.47
C TYR A 288 -18.14 6.66 5.21
N SER A 289 -18.07 7.97 4.92
CA SER A 289 -17.12 8.89 5.54
C SER A 289 -17.68 10.28 5.80
N VAL A 290 -17.04 11.02 6.71
CA VAL A 290 -17.29 12.45 6.92
C VAL A 290 -16.17 13.24 6.27
N PHE A 291 -16.49 14.33 5.58
CA PHE A 291 -15.51 15.29 5.06
C PHE A 291 -15.53 16.58 5.89
N ILE A 292 -14.37 17.03 6.37
CA ILE A 292 -14.21 18.30 7.08
C ILE A 292 -13.02 19.05 6.46
N PRO A 293 -13.24 20.11 5.65
CA PRO A 293 -12.15 20.81 4.96
C PRO A 293 -11.04 21.29 5.91
N GLU A 294 -9.80 20.87 5.65
CA GLU A 294 -8.65 21.15 6.52
C GLU A 294 -8.41 22.64 6.82
N GLY A 295 -8.71 23.56 5.89
CA GLY A 295 -8.53 25.01 6.10
C GLY A 295 -9.30 25.53 7.32
N GLY A 296 -10.58 25.17 7.45
CA GLY A 296 -11.40 25.60 8.59
C GLY A 296 -10.90 25.06 9.94
N VAL A 297 -10.22 23.90 9.93
CA VAL A 297 -9.57 23.33 11.12
C VAL A 297 -8.23 24.04 11.41
N ARG A 298 -7.45 24.34 10.36
CA ARG A 298 -6.17 25.06 10.44
C ARG A 298 -6.34 26.45 11.04
N ASP A 299 -7.38 27.16 10.60
CA ASP A 299 -7.74 28.51 11.05
C ASP A 299 -8.40 28.54 12.45
N GLY A 300 -8.75 27.38 13.03
CA GLY A 300 -9.49 27.29 14.29
C GLY A 300 -10.98 27.61 14.19
N ASN A 301 -11.50 27.85 12.98
CA ASN A 301 -12.90 28.21 12.71
C ASN A 301 -13.88 27.02 12.79
N VAL A 302 -13.40 25.78 12.87
CA VAL A 302 -14.21 24.56 12.84
C VAL A 302 -13.99 23.69 14.08
N SER A 303 -15.06 23.45 14.83
CA SER A 303 -15.15 22.44 15.89
C SER A 303 -15.50 21.07 15.28
N VAL A 304 -14.56 20.12 15.33
CA VAL A 304 -14.78 18.76 14.82
C VAL A 304 -15.81 18.02 15.66
N GLU A 305 -15.87 18.26 16.97
CA GLU A 305 -16.90 17.66 17.82
C GLU A 305 -18.31 18.10 17.40
N GLU A 306 -18.53 19.41 17.19
CA GLU A 306 -19.86 19.94 16.84
C GLU A 306 -20.37 19.39 15.50
N ILE A 307 -19.50 19.31 14.49
CA ILE A 307 -19.85 18.69 13.20
C ILE A 307 -20.26 17.23 13.42
N LEU A 308 -19.46 16.44 14.13
CA LEU A 308 -19.74 15.01 14.33
C LEU A 308 -20.96 14.76 15.23
N ARG A 309 -21.28 15.67 16.16
CA ARG A 309 -22.51 15.65 16.97
C ARG A 309 -23.75 16.10 16.21
N SER A 310 -23.60 16.83 15.09
CA SER A 310 -24.74 17.25 14.25
C SER A 310 -25.30 16.11 13.39
N ILE A 311 -24.53 15.03 13.16
CA ILE A 311 -24.93 13.89 12.33
C ILE A 311 -25.95 13.03 13.10
N HIS A 312 -27.13 12.84 12.53
CA HIS A 312 -28.21 12.09 13.18
C HIS A 312 -27.80 10.63 13.47
N PRO A 313 -28.09 10.06 14.66
CA PRO A 313 -27.62 8.72 15.05
C PRO A 313 -27.95 7.60 14.06
N ASP A 314 -29.10 7.65 13.38
CA ASP A 314 -29.45 6.67 12.34
C ASP A 314 -28.57 6.78 11.08
N VAL A 315 -28.09 7.98 10.75
CA VAL A 315 -27.12 8.20 9.66
C VAL A 315 -25.76 7.64 10.08
N VAL A 316 -25.32 7.90 11.32
CA VAL A 316 -24.09 7.27 11.87
C VAL A 316 -24.18 5.74 11.84
N LYS A 317 -25.36 5.18 12.17
CA LYS A 317 -25.61 3.74 12.10
C LYS A 317 -25.53 3.19 10.66
N GLN A 318 -26.11 3.89 9.68
CA GLN A 318 -26.04 3.53 8.26
C GLN A 318 -24.59 3.60 7.74
N MET A 319 -23.88 4.70 8.03
CA MET A 319 -22.48 4.87 7.63
C MET A 319 -21.56 3.80 8.21
N ARG A 320 -21.79 3.40 9.47
CA ARG A 320 -21.03 2.31 10.10
C ARG A 320 -21.30 0.97 9.42
N GLU A 321 -22.55 0.68 9.05
CA GLU A 321 -22.89 -0.57 8.36
C GLU A 321 -22.28 -0.62 6.95
N GLU A 322 -22.28 0.49 6.20
CA GLU A 322 -21.56 0.60 4.92
C GLU A 322 -20.05 0.35 5.11
N VAL A 323 -19.40 1.02 6.07
CA VAL A 323 -17.98 0.80 6.40
C VAL A 323 -17.68 -0.67 6.73
N ILE A 324 -18.57 -1.34 7.48
CA ILE A 324 -18.42 -2.76 7.82
C ILE A 324 -18.59 -3.64 6.56
N ASN A 325 -19.50 -3.30 5.65
CA ASN A 325 -19.70 -4.03 4.39
C ASN A 325 -18.60 -3.76 3.35
N LEU A 326 -17.84 -2.67 3.48
CA LEU A 326 -16.63 -2.42 2.69
C LEU A 326 -15.40 -3.22 3.14
N ILE A 327 -15.40 -3.79 4.36
CA ILE A 327 -14.25 -4.54 4.92
C ILE A 327 -13.60 -5.53 3.94
N PRO A 328 -14.34 -6.39 3.20
CA PRO A 328 -13.72 -7.30 2.21
C PRO A 328 -12.89 -6.55 1.15
N LYS A 329 -13.44 -5.46 0.58
CA LYS A 329 -12.83 -4.70 -0.52
C LYS A 329 -11.57 -3.92 -0.12
N VAL A 330 -11.32 -3.77 1.18
CA VAL A 330 -10.17 -3.01 1.73
C VAL A 330 -9.14 -3.86 2.47
N ILE A 331 -9.29 -5.19 2.48
CA ILE A 331 -8.31 -6.15 3.01
C ILE A 331 -7.78 -7.07 1.91
N TYR A 332 -6.69 -7.78 2.21
CA TYR A 332 -6.12 -8.80 1.33
C TYR A 332 -6.17 -10.15 2.03
N ALA A 333 -6.92 -11.12 1.51
CA ALA A 333 -6.96 -12.49 2.06
C ALA A 333 -5.59 -13.19 1.94
N ASP A 334 -5.31 -14.07 2.89
CA ASP A 334 -4.01 -14.73 3.08
C ASP A 334 -3.55 -15.42 1.78
N PRO A 335 -2.37 -15.08 1.21
CA PRO A 335 -1.89 -15.61 -0.07
C PRO A 335 -1.64 -17.12 -0.15
N ARG A 336 -1.90 -17.87 0.94
CA ARG A 336 -1.83 -19.34 1.00
C ARG A 336 -3.22 -20.01 0.85
N SER A 337 -4.24 -19.19 0.65
CA SER A 337 -5.67 -19.54 0.62
C SER A 337 -6.43 -18.60 -0.33
N LYS A 338 -7.75 -18.78 -0.43
CA LYS A 338 -8.64 -17.97 -1.30
C LYS A 338 -9.98 -17.77 -0.58
N LEU A 339 -10.60 -16.60 -0.76
CA LEU A 339 -12.02 -16.43 -0.46
C LEU A 339 -12.88 -17.04 -1.57
N GLU A 340 -14.04 -17.59 -1.21
CA GLU A 340 -14.89 -18.35 -2.12
C GLU A 340 -15.95 -17.46 -2.77
N THR A 341 -16.74 -16.75 -1.94
CA THR A 341 -17.82 -15.85 -2.37
C THR A 341 -17.42 -14.39 -2.34
N LEU A 342 -16.68 -13.98 -1.31
CA LEU A 342 -16.20 -12.61 -1.13
C LEU A 342 -15.12 -12.25 -2.16
N LYS A 343 -15.09 -10.97 -2.56
CA LYS A 343 -14.02 -10.38 -3.39
C LYS A 343 -13.27 -9.36 -2.57
N ASP A 344 -11.96 -9.56 -2.47
CA ASP A 344 -11.09 -8.73 -1.66
C ASP A 344 -10.38 -7.64 -2.47
N ALA A 345 -9.50 -6.85 -1.83
CA ALA A 345 -8.77 -5.79 -2.52
C ALA A 345 -7.93 -6.33 -3.71
N PHE A 346 -7.38 -7.54 -3.63
CA PHE A 346 -6.70 -8.16 -4.77
C PHE A 346 -7.69 -8.48 -5.90
N ASP A 347 -8.79 -9.17 -5.61
CA ASP A 347 -9.75 -9.60 -6.63
C ASP A 347 -10.42 -8.39 -7.32
N VAL A 348 -10.72 -7.33 -6.56
CA VAL A 348 -11.25 -6.05 -7.05
C VAL A 348 -10.24 -5.39 -8.00
N SER A 349 -8.98 -5.25 -7.58
CA SER A 349 -7.92 -4.61 -8.39
C SER A 349 -7.68 -5.33 -9.72
N VAL A 350 -7.60 -6.67 -9.69
CA VAL A 350 -7.38 -7.47 -10.90
C VAL A 350 -8.57 -7.38 -11.84
N SER A 351 -9.80 -7.38 -11.31
CA SER A 351 -11.02 -7.23 -12.11
C SER A 351 -11.10 -5.84 -12.77
N ALA A 352 -10.77 -4.77 -12.03
CA ALA A 352 -10.72 -3.41 -12.56
C ALA A 352 -9.68 -3.25 -13.68
N ILE A 353 -8.47 -3.80 -13.51
CA ILE A 353 -7.44 -3.82 -14.56
C ILE A 353 -7.90 -4.60 -15.79
N ILE A 354 -8.48 -5.80 -15.62
CA ILE A 354 -9.02 -6.59 -16.74
C ILE A 354 -10.11 -5.81 -17.49
N ASN A 355 -11.03 -5.15 -16.78
CA ASN A 355 -12.08 -4.34 -17.38
C ASN A 355 -11.51 -3.13 -18.14
N LYS A 356 -10.56 -2.39 -17.54
CA LYS A 356 -9.87 -1.25 -18.14
C LYS A 356 -9.18 -1.62 -19.45
N VAL A 357 -8.40 -2.71 -19.45
CA VAL A 357 -7.69 -3.19 -20.66
C VAL A 357 -8.67 -3.74 -21.71
N THR A 358 -9.74 -4.41 -21.28
CA THR A 358 -10.80 -4.90 -22.18
C THR A 358 -11.54 -3.74 -22.85
N GLN A 359 -11.85 -2.67 -22.11
CA GLN A 359 -12.50 -1.48 -22.66
C GLN A 359 -11.56 -0.74 -23.63
N LEU A 360 -10.30 -0.50 -23.23
CA LEU A 360 -9.29 0.09 -24.12
C LEU A 360 -9.15 -0.69 -25.44
N ARG A 361 -9.19 -2.02 -25.41
CA ARG A 361 -9.17 -2.86 -26.62
C ARG A 361 -10.41 -2.66 -27.50
N LYS A 362 -11.61 -2.47 -26.91
CA LYS A 362 -12.81 -2.10 -27.68
C LYS A 362 -12.61 -0.74 -28.33
N ASP A 363 -12.19 0.27 -27.57
CA ASP A 363 -12.05 1.64 -28.05
C ASP A 363 -11.02 1.79 -29.18
N ILE A 364 -9.91 1.05 -29.13
CA ILE A 364 -8.93 0.95 -30.24
C ILE A 364 -9.57 0.34 -31.50
N ILE A 365 -10.44 -0.67 -31.35
CA ILE A 365 -11.10 -1.35 -32.47
C ILE A 365 -12.21 -0.48 -33.11
N SER A 366 -12.86 0.40 -32.33
CA SER A 366 -13.89 1.34 -32.81
C SER A 366 -13.41 2.77 -33.10
N ASP A 367 -12.10 3.04 -33.04
CA ASP A 367 -11.48 4.38 -33.13
C ASP A 367 -12.10 5.42 -32.16
N SER A 368 -12.59 4.92 -31.01
CA SER A 368 -13.30 5.68 -29.98
C SER A 368 -12.47 5.96 -28.72
N GLU A 369 -11.14 5.82 -28.80
CA GLU A 369 -10.23 6.32 -27.77
C GLU A 369 -10.44 7.83 -27.55
N ASP A 370 -10.43 8.28 -26.30
CA ASP A 370 -10.59 9.70 -25.96
C ASP A 370 -9.36 10.51 -26.40
N LYS A 371 -9.56 11.31 -27.45
CA LYS A 371 -8.54 12.16 -28.07
C LYS A 371 -8.43 13.54 -27.39
N ASP A 372 -9.36 13.87 -26.49
CA ASP A 372 -9.42 15.11 -25.71
C ASP A 372 -9.08 14.89 -24.22
N PHE A 373 -8.48 13.75 -23.88
CA PHE A 373 -8.07 13.40 -22.50
C PHE A 373 -6.98 14.33 -21.95
N ILE A 374 -7.21 14.90 -20.75
CA ILE A 374 -6.27 15.81 -20.08
C ILE A 374 -5.66 15.13 -18.85
N GLU A 375 -4.36 14.79 -18.89
CA GLU A 375 -3.66 14.05 -17.82
C GLU A 375 -3.71 14.81 -16.47
N GLU A 376 -3.58 16.13 -16.47
CA GLU A 376 -3.66 16.97 -15.26
C GLU A 376 -5.06 17.03 -14.61
N ASN A 377 -6.08 16.45 -15.25
CA ASN A 377 -7.42 16.29 -14.69
C ASN A 377 -7.82 14.82 -14.52
N SER A 378 -6.87 13.87 -14.54
CA SER A 378 -7.16 12.42 -14.49
C SER A 378 -8.12 12.04 -13.36
N TRP A 379 -7.95 12.66 -12.17
CA TRP A 379 -8.83 12.49 -11.01
C TRP A 379 -10.32 12.74 -11.28
N LYS A 380 -10.68 13.58 -12.27
CA LYS A 380 -12.07 13.83 -12.65
C LYS A 380 -12.68 12.70 -13.47
N TYR A 381 -11.87 12.03 -14.30
CA TYR A 381 -12.34 10.97 -15.19
C TYR A 381 -12.79 9.73 -14.39
N GLU A 382 -12.08 9.41 -13.31
CA GLU A 382 -12.45 8.36 -12.36
C GLU A 382 -13.81 8.62 -11.66
N LEU A 383 -14.26 9.88 -11.57
CA LEU A 383 -15.51 10.27 -10.92
C LEU A 383 -16.73 10.22 -11.85
N LEU A 384 -16.56 10.31 -13.17
CA LEU A 384 -17.64 10.35 -14.18
C LEU A 384 -18.71 9.26 -13.98
N GLU A 385 -19.98 9.61 -14.19
CA GLU A 385 -21.07 8.64 -14.18
C GLU A 385 -21.03 7.71 -15.40
N GLU A 386 -21.70 6.56 -15.32
CA GLU A 386 -21.66 5.57 -16.41
C GLU A 386 -22.26 6.14 -17.70
N GLY A 387 -21.46 6.15 -18.77
CA GLY A 387 -21.81 6.76 -20.06
C GLY A 387 -21.42 8.24 -20.20
N GLN A 388 -21.07 8.94 -19.12
CA GLN A 388 -20.50 10.29 -19.21
C GLN A 388 -19.06 10.22 -19.73
N ARG A 389 -18.71 11.10 -20.67
CA ARG A 389 -17.37 11.17 -21.30
C ARG A 389 -16.62 12.48 -21.06
N THR A 390 -17.33 13.56 -20.76
CA THR A 390 -16.76 14.90 -20.61
C THR A 390 -16.68 15.29 -19.14
N ILE A 391 -15.47 15.66 -18.68
CA ILE A 391 -15.24 16.28 -17.37
C ILE A 391 -15.83 17.71 -17.32
N GLY A 392 -16.21 18.14 -16.12
CA GLY A 392 -16.76 19.48 -15.87
C GLY A 392 -16.15 20.16 -14.64
N PRO A 393 -16.71 21.30 -14.19
CA PRO A 393 -16.42 21.84 -12.87
C PRO A 393 -16.79 20.83 -11.79
N HIS A 394 -15.97 20.70 -10.74
CA HIS A 394 -16.21 19.79 -9.62
C HIS A 394 -15.98 20.49 -8.28
N GLU A 395 -16.70 20.09 -7.23
CA GLU A 395 -16.56 20.70 -5.89
C GLU A 395 -15.15 20.58 -5.29
N TRP A 396 -14.35 19.63 -5.77
CA TRP A 396 -12.97 19.43 -5.33
C TRP A 396 -11.92 20.20 -6.16
N ASP A 397 -12.34 20.96 -7.18
CA ASP A 397 -11.42 21.79 -7.99
C ASP A 397 -10.51 22.72 -7.16
N PRO A 398 -10.95 23.32 -6.04
CA PRO A 398 -10.08 24.13 -5.17
C PRO A 398 -8.92 23.36 -4.52
N PHE A 399 -9.03 22.03 -4.38
CA PHE A 399 -8.04 21.19 -3.68
C PHE A 399 -6.94 20.66 -4.61
N PHE A 400 -7.19 20.61 -5.93
CA PHE A 400 -6.25 20.11 -6.93
C PHE A 400 -5.77 21.17 -7.94
N SER A 401 -6.26 22.40 -7.81
CA SER A 401 -5.80 23.57 -8.58
C SER A 401 -4.40 24.03 -8.14
N LYS A 402 -3.55 24.39 -9.11
CA LYS A 402 -2.30 25.10 -8.82
C LYS A 402 -2.63 26.48 -8.22
N PRO A 403 -2.06 26.87 -7.06
CA PRO A 403 -2.38 28.15 -6.42
C PRO A 403 -1.97 29.35 -7.30
N LYS A 404 -2.69 30.46 -7.17
CA LYS A 404 -2.54 31.62 -8.08
C LYS A 404 -1.38 32.52 -7.64
N PRO A 405 -0.62 33.12 -8.58
CA PRO A 405 0.50 34.02 -8.27
C PRO A 405 0.18 35.31 -7.48
N LYS A 406 -1.08 35.54 -7.08
CA LYS A 406 -1.48 36.66 -6.21
C LYS A 406 -1.57 36.29 -4.73
N ASP A 407 -1.68 34.99 -4.44
CA ASP A 407 -1.71 34.43 -3.09
C ASP A 407 -0.28 34.02 -2.65
N MET A 408 0.73 34.46 -3.42
CA MET A 408 2.11 34.02 -3.38
C MET A 408 3.03 35.16 -2.96
N GLY A 409 3.48 35.13 -1.69
CA GLY A 409 4.66 35.90 -1.25
C GLY A 409 5.91 35.45 -2.00
N ALA A 410 6.91 36.32 -2.15
CA ALA A 410 8.01 36.14 -3.12
C ALA A 410 8.80 34.80 -3.01
N ASP A 411 8.83 34.17 -1.84
CA ASP A 411 9.53 32.89 -1.59
C ASP A 411 8.75 31.63 -2.03
N SER A 412 7.57 31.79 -2.63
CA SER A 412 6.65 30.68 -2.97
C SER A 412 6.76 30.14 -4.40
N VAL A 413 7.63 30.71 -5.24
CA VAL A 413 7.78 30.38 -6.68
C VAL A 413 8.27 28.94 -6.93
N GLY A 414 8.81 28.25 -5.92
CA GLY A 414 9.08 26.80 -5.97
C GLY A 414 8.63 25.99 -4.75
N SER A 415 8.25 26.64 -3.63
CA SER A 415 8.20 25.96 -2.33
C SER A 415 6.88 25.26 -2.00
N VAL A 416 5.82 25.42 -2.80
CA VAL A 416 4.53 24.71 -2.60
C VAL A 416 4.61 23.22 -3.01
N PHE A 417 5.44 22.87 -3.98
CA PHE A 417 5.57 21.48 -4.49
C PHE A 417 6.82 20.75 -4.02
N LEU A 418 7.75 21.43 -3.33
CA LEU A 418 9.01 20.85 -2.84
C LEU A 418 9.09 20.72 -1.31
N LYS A 419 8.42 21.58 -0.52
CA LYS A 419 8.47 21.49 0.96
C LYS A 419 7.79 20.27 1.59
N GLN A 420 7.17 19.40 0.79
CA GLN A 420 6.68 18.10 1.24
C GLN A 420 7.80 17.02 1.30
N GLN A 421 9.02 17.34 0.85
CA GLN A 421 10.16 16.41 0.79
C GLN A 421 11.26 16.73 1.83
N ASP A 422 11.33 17.97 2.33
CA ASP A 422 12.37 18.44 3.27
C ASP A 422 11.92 18.44 4.75
N GLU A 423 11.61 17.27 5.32
CA GLU A 423 11.82 16.97 6.77
C GLU A 423 11.49 15.49 7.13
N HIS A 424 12.48 14.60 6.96
CA HIS A 424 12.31 13.15 7.15
C HIS A 424 12.99 12.58 8.42
N THR A 425 12.42 12.80 9.60
CA THR A 425 12.89 12.20 10.87
C THR A 425 11.77 11.56 11.72
N CYS A 426 10.89 10.76 11.10
CA CYS A 426 10.04 9.78 11.81
C CYS A 426 9.88 8.42 11.09
N GLY A 427 10.84 8.05 10.24
CA GLY A 427 11.03 6.66 9.86
C GLY A 427 11.78 5.92 10.98
N GLY A 428 11.20 4.83 11.51
CA GLY A 428 11.75 4.13 12.67
C GLY A 428 13.17 3.58 12.43
N LEU A 429 14.16 4.14 13.13
CA LEU A 429 15.59 3.82 12.98
C LEU A 429 15.94 2.45 13.59
N MET A 430 15.63 1.36 12.89
CA MET A 430 16.18 0.04 13.22
C MET A 430 17.64 -0.06 12.78
N ILE A 431 18.56 0.39 13.65
CA ILE A 431 19.98 0.07 13.54
C ILE A 431 20.14 -1.46 13.57
N LEU A 432 20.84 -2.01 12.58
CA LEU A 432 21.20 -3.43 12.55
C LEU A 432 22.29 -3.72 13.57
N GLN A 433 21.91 -4.12 14.78
CA GLN A 433 22.80 -4.81 15.71
C GLN A 433 22.43 -6.30 15.80
N SER A 434 23.39 -7.15 15.42
CA SER A 434 23.29 -8.59 15.65
C SER A 434 23.35 -8.86 17.16
N PRO A 435 22.53 -9.78 17.69
CA PRO A 435 22.84 -10.41 18.96
C PRO A 435 24.24 -11.01 18.92
N LYS A 436 24.97 -10.87 20.03
CA LYS A 436 26.08 -11.72 20.44
C LYS A 436 25.79 -12.20 21.86
N ASP A 437 26.35 -13.35 22.21
CA ASP A 437 25.83 -14.23 23.26
C ASP A 437 25.73 -13.62 24.67
N GLU A 438 24.70 -14.05 25.40
CA GLU A 438 24.62 -13.86 26.84
C GLU A 438 25.60 -14.77 27.59
N THR A 439 26.57 -14.19 28.30
CA THR A 439 27.23 -14.89 29.42
C THR A 439 27.31 -14.02 30.67
N LYS A 440 26.38 -14.30 31.60
CA LYS A 440 26.37 -14.06 33.06
C LYS A 440 27.66 -13.46 33.67
N GLN A 441 27.51 -12.43 34.50
CA GLN A 441 27.61 -12.61 35.97
C GLN A 441 27.17 -11.37 36.79
N ASN A 442 26.76 -11.62 38.04
CA ASN A 442 26.31 -10.62 39.01
C ASN A 442 27.47 -9.87 39.68
N ARG A 443 27.30 -8.58 40.02
CA ARG A 443 27.43 -8.09 41.42
C ARG A 443 27.02 -6.62 41.67
N LEU A 444 26.17 -6.45 42.70
CA LEU A 444 26.14 -5.43 43.76
C LEU A 444 26.43 -3.93 43.49
N LEU A 445 25.48 -3.10 43.97
CA LEU A 445 25.64 -1.89 44.83
C LEU A 445 26.72 -0.84 44.44
N LEU A 446 26.36 0.45 44.33
CA LEU A 446 26.03 1.29 45.50
C LEU A 446 25.28 2.60 45.13
N ASN A 447 24.57 3.17 46.10
CA ASN A 447 23.99 4.53 46.04
C ASN A 447 25.04 5.62 46.31
N THR A 448 24.88 6.80 45.67
CA THR A 448 25.26 8.10 46.27
C THR A 448 24.40 9.26 45.76
N ARG A 449 23.89 10.09 46.69
CA ARG A 449 23.20 11.37 46.41
C ARG A 449 24.15 12.56 46.62
N LYS A 450 24.07 13.57 45.75
CA LYS A 450 24.34 15.02 45.94
C LYS A 450 23.66 15.71 44.72
N ARG A 451 22.71 16.66 44.77
CA ARG A 451 22.36 17.78 45.68
C ARG A 451 23.42 18.88 45.78
N LYS A 452 23.32 19.91 44.91
CA LYS A 452 23.10 21.37 45.18
C LYS A 452 23.44 22.22 43.92
N THR A 453 22.61 23.16 43.44
CA THR A 453 22.52 24.63 43.77
C THR A 453 23.87 25.37 43.69
N HIS A 454 24.10 26.57 43.13
CA HIS A 454 23.30 27.68 42.55
C HIS A 454 24.17 28.42 41.48
N ASP A 455 23.79 29.39 40.60
CA ASP A 455 22.56 29.88 39.92
C ASP A 455 23.01 30.90 38.81
N LEU A 456 22.19 31.92 38.43
CA LEU A 456 22.43 33.29 37.85
C LEU A 456 23.88 33.73 37.49
N GLU A 457 24.21 34.55 36.46
CA GLU A 457 23.41 35.39 35.54
C GLU A 457 24.21 35.93 34.30
N LEU A 458 23.48 36.49 33.32
CA LEU A 458 23.80 37.61 32.39
C LEU A 458 25.13 37.72 31.56
N ALA A 459 24.91 37.83 30.23
CA ALA A 459 25.46 38.82 29.27
C ALA A 459 26.97 38.85 28.89
N GLY A 460 27.24 38.97 27.57
CA GLY A 460 28.59 39.26 27.05
C GLY A 460 28.84 38.98 25.55
N ASN A 461 28.27 39.79 24.65
CA ASN A 461 28.83 40.03 23.29
C ASN A 461 29.68 41.32 23.36
N PRO A 462 30.60 41.66 22.43
CA PRO A 462 30.85 41.08 21.09
C PRO A 462 32.34 40.76 20.79
N GLY A 463 32.68 40.42 19.54
CA GLY A 463 34.07 40.53 19.06
C GLY A 463 34.40 39.76 17.77
N VAL A 464 34.55 40.47 16.65
CA VAL A 464 35.12 39.92 15.40
C VAL A 464 36.64 39.88 15.51
N LEU A 465 37.28 38.80 15.01
CA LEU A 465 38.67 38.85 14.57
C LEU A 465 38.91 37.91 13.38
N VAL A 466 39.67 38.39 12.40
CA VAL A 466 40.05 37.68 11.18
C VAL A 466 41.55 37.39 11.23
N PHE A 467 41.95 36.17 10.90
CA PHE A 467 43.29 35.89 10.37
C PHE A 467 43.22 34.77 9.34
N GLY A 468 43.89 34.96 8.21
CA GLY A 468 44.19 33.92 7.23
C GLY A 468 45.70 33.68 7.19
N ALA A 469 46.09 32.51 6.70
CA ALA A 469 47.47 32.20 6.34
C ALA A 469 47.47 31.22 5.16
N GLU A 470 48.13 31.59 4.08
CA GLU A 470 48.55 30.67 3.02
C GLU A 470 49.82 29.92 3.45
N ILE A 471 50.14 28.79 2.80
CA ILE A 471 51.46 28.57 2.16
C ILE A 471 51.50 27.24 1.38
N GLU A 472 52.26 27.32 0.29
CA GLU A 472 52.83 26.35 -0.66
C GLU A 472 53.18 24.91 -0.19
N ALA A 473 53.58 23.94 -1.04
CA ALA A 473 53.34 23.60 -2.47
C ALA A 473 54.15 22.30 -2.82
N PHE A 474 54.11 21.86 -4.09
CA PHE A 474 54.88 20.73 -4.68
C PHE A 474 54.52 19.32 -4.13
N VAL A 475 54.64 18.21 -4.87
CA VAL A 475 55.61 17.84 -5.94
C VAL A 475 54.91 17.32 -7.22
N MET A 476 55.55 17.52 -8.38
CA MET A 476 55.14 16.95 -9.68
C MET A 476 55.77 15.58 -9.96
N TRP A 477 55.09 14.74 -10.75
CA TRP A 477 55.78 14.02 -11.84
C TRP A 477 54.85 13.77 -13.05
N LYS A 478 55.44 13.89 -14.24
CA LYS A 478 54.91 13.46 -15.56
C LYS A 478 55.86 12.34 -16.06
N THR A 479 55.71 11.64 -17.19
CA THR A 479 55.20 12.05 -18.52
C THR A 479 55.00 10.84 -19.45
N ILE A 480 54.22 11.01 -20.53
CA ILE A 480 54.24 10.27 -21.83
C ILE A 480 53.79 8.77 -21.79
N GLN A 481 52.78 8.29 -22.52
CA GLN A 481 52.34 8.39 -23.94
C GLN A 481 53.02 7.42 -24.92
N VAL A 482 52.32 6.33 -25.28
CA VAL A 482 52.38 5.65 -26.59
C VAL A 482 50.98 5.14 -26.93
N ALA A 483 50.58 5.19 -28.21
CA ALA A 483 49.32 4.64 -28.71
C ALA A 483 49.57 3.69 -29.90
N VAL A 484 48.78 2.61 -29.99
CA VAL A 484 48.79 1.64 -31.12
C VAL A 484 47.35 1.24 -31.46
N LYS A 485 47.06 0.93 -32.73
CA LYS A 485 45.71 0.71 -33.27
C LYS A 485 45.62 -0.63 -34.04
N VAL A 486 44.61 -1.46 -33.73
CA VAL A 486 43.88 -2.50 -34.52
C VAL A 486 44.62 -3.34 -35.59
N PRO A 487 44.29 -4.66 -35.72
CA PRO A 487 43.22 -5.05 -36.69
C PRO A 487 42.30 -6.20 -36.22
N LYS A 488 41.44 -6.70 -37.14
CA LYS A 488 40.33 -7.66 -36.92
C LYS A 488 40.67 -9.11 -37.29
N ALA A 489 40.03 -10.07 -36.61
CA ALA A 489 39.63 -11.40 -37.09
C ALA A 489 38.60 -11.98 -36.07
N SER A 490 37.56 -12.79 -36.31
CA SER A 490 36.75 -13.29 -37.44
C SER A 490 36.46 -14.80 -37.23
N HIS A 491 35.21 -15.14 -36.88
CA HIS A 491 34.54 -16.45 -36.92
C HIS A 491 35.20 -17.73 -36.34
N VAL A 492 34.52 -18.34 -35.37
CA VAL A 492 34.33 -19.82 -35.28
C VAL A 492 32.86 -20.09 -34.94
N HIS A 493 32.25 -21.10 -35.59
CA HIS A 493 30.92 -21.61 -35.21
C HIS A 493 31.05 -22.61 -34.04
N LEU A 494 30.16 -22.51 -33.06
CA LEU A 494 29.73 -23.66 -32.26
C LEU A 494 28.21 -23.63 -32.10
N SER A 495 27.57 -24.67 -32.60
CA SER A 495 26.17 -24.98 -32.33
C SER A 495 26.07 -25.78 -31.03
N ASP A 496 25.19 -25.39 -30.12
CA ASP A 496 24.56 -26.38 -29.24
C ASP A 496 23.11 -26.01 -28.91
N SER A 497 22.28 -27.03 -28.75
CA SER A 497 20.85 -26.94 -28.51
C SER A 497 20.52 -27.29 -27.06
N SER A 498 20.01 -26.33 -26.29
CA SER A 498 19.26 -26.68 -25.07
C SER A 498 18.04 -25.79 -24.89
N ASN A 499 16.88 -26.36 -25.24
CA ASN A 499 15.58 -25.77 -24.90
C ASN A 499 15.39 -25.83 -23.38
N ARG A 500 15.06 -24.71 -22.74
CA ARG A 500 14.80 -24.65 -21.30
C ARG A 500 13.70 -23.64 -20.96
N GLU A 501 12.47 -24.12 -20.99
CA GLU A 501 11.29 -23.37 -20.56
C GLU A 501 11.47 -22.79 -19.14
N ARG A 502 11.05 -21.53 -18.97
CA ARG A 502 10.77 -20.95 -17.65
C ARG A 502 9.40 -20.28 -17.68
N LYS A 503 8.72 -20.32 -16.53
CA LYS A 503 7.26 -20.23 -16.42
C LYS A 503 6.77 -18.79 -16.56
N ARG A 504 5.63 -18.61 -17.25
CA ARG A 504 4.95 -17.32 -17.48
C ARG A 504 3.72 -17.19 -16.57
N VAL A 505 3.26 -15.96 -16.35
CA VAL A 505 2.11 -15.60 -15.51
C VAL A 505 1.31 -14.53 -16.27
N VAL A 506 0.12 -14.87 -16.76
CA VAL A 506 -0.69 -14.04 -17.69
C VAL A 506 -2.18 -14.33 -17.44
N LEU A 507 -3.09 -13.36 -17.60
CA LEU A 507 -4.49 -13.49 -17.13
C LEU A 507 -5.53 -13.64 -18.23
N ARG A 508 -6.62 -14.38 -17.95
CA ARG A 508 -7.87 -14.43 -18.73
C ARG A 508 -9.06 -14.90 -17.88
N CYS A 509 -9.96 -14.00 -17.50
CA CYS A 509 -11.36 -14.34 -17.21
C CYS A 509 -12.26 -13.79 -18.34
N THR A 510 -13.45 -14.34 -18.51
CA THR A 510 -14.51 -13.79 -19.38
C THR A 510 -15.77 -13.59 -18.56
N SER A 511 -16.39 -12.41 -18.65
CA SER A 511 -17.66 -12.08 -17.99
C SER A 511 -18.79 -12.95 -18.55
N ALA A 512 -19.55 -13.59 -17.66
CA ALA A 512 -20.67 -14.46 -18.02
C ALA A 512 -22.02 -13.70 -17.97
N ASP A 513 -22.21 -12.73 -18.87
CA ASP A 513 -23.44 -11.93 -18.99
C ASP A 513 -23.74 -11.57 -20.47
N GLU A 514 -23.86 -12.57 -21.34
CA GLU A 514 -24.39 -12.40 -22.71
C GLU A 514 -25.40 -13.52 -23.07
N LEU A 515 -26.60 -13.48 -22.47
CA LEU A 515 -27.75 -14.24 -22.98
C LEU A 515 -29.05 -13.44 -22.94
N GLY A 516 -29.42 -12.90 -24.10
CA GLY A 516 -30.83 -12.76 -24.49
C GLY A 516 -31.45 -11.36 -24.38
N GLN A 517 -31.48 -10.64 -25.52
CA GLN A 517 -32.57 -9.70 -25.79
C GLN A 517 -32.84 -9.52 -27.29
N SER A 518 -33.86 -10.19 -27.83
CA SER A 518 -34.54 -9.78 -29.06
C SER A 518 -35.97 -10.34 -29.12
N GLY A 519 -36.90 -9.64 -29.77
CA GLY A 519 -38.17 -10.22 -30.25
C GLY A 519 -39.41 -10.18 -29.32
N VAL A 520 -39.90 -9.00 -28.94
CA VAL A 520 -41.25 -8.88 -28.33
C VAL A 520 -42.36 -8.98 -29.39
N LYS A 521 -43.26 -10.00 -29.29
CA LYS A 521 -44.50 -10.05 -30.10
C LYS A 521 -45.68 -10.84 -29.47
N LYS A 522 -46.49 -10.11 -28.68
CA LYS A 522 -47.95 -10.23 -28.38
C LYS A 522 -48.68 -11.60 -28.34
N ARG A 523 -49.61 -11.71 -27.35
CA ARG A 523 -50.71 -12.69 -27.10
C ARG A 523 -50.27 -13.97 -26.35
N GLY A 524 -50.97 -14.43 -25.29
CA GLY A 524 -52.07 -13.84 -24.51
C GLY A 524 -52.72 -14.80 -23.49
N THR A 525 -53.47 -14.26 -22.52
CA THR A 525 -54.50 -14.93 -21.64
C THR A 525 -54.13 -16.16 -20.77
N ILE A 526 -53.99 -15.94 -19.44
CA ILE A 526 -54.94 -16.37 -18.35
C ILE A 526 -55.43 -17.85 -18.32
N PRO A 527 -55.44 -18.58 -17.16
CA PRO A 527 -54.75 -18.37 -15.85
C PRO A 527 -54.25 -19.65 -15.11
N ALA A 528 -53.65 -19.44 -13.93
CA ALA A 528 -53.69 -20.24 -12.68
C ALA A 528 -53.62 -21.80 -12.66
N PHE A 529 -52.68 -22.32 -11.87
CA PHE A 529 -52.90 -23.22 -10.71
C PHE A 529 -51.62 -23.24 -9.84
N GLY A 530 -51.62 -23.86 -8.65
CA GLY A 530 -50.45 -23.90 -7.73
C GLY A 530 -50.35 -25.23 -6.96
N ILE A 531 -49.74 -25.19 -5.76
CA ILE A 531 -49.62 -26.23 -4.70
C ILE A 531 -48.24 -26.92 -4.54
N SER A 532 -47.75 -26.84 -3.29
CA SER A 532 -46.78 -27.66 -2.52
C SER A 532 -45.43 -28.17 -3.07
N GLU A 533 -44.38 -27.92 -2.27
CA GLU A 533 -43.41 -28.88 -1.68
C GLU A 533 -42.96 -30.13 -2.47
N LEU A 534 -41.64 -30.33 -2.56
CA LEU A 534 -40.90 -31.31 -1.73
C LEU A 534 -39.39 -31.27 -2.03
N GLY A 535 -38.56 -31.61 -1.05
CA GLY A 535 -37.13 -31.87 -1.21
C GLY A 535 -36.73 -33.22 -0.59
N PRO A 536 -35.61 -33.85 -0.99
CA PRO A 536 -35.17 -35.12 -0.40
C PRO A 536 -33.96 -34.95 0.55
N PHE A 537 -33.99 -35.70 1.65
CA PHE A 537 -32.94 -35.85 2.66
C PHE A 537 -32.37 -37.28 2.61
N CYS A 538 -31.06 -37.48 2.83
CA CYS A 538 -30.48 -38.79 3.18
C CYS A 538 -29.02 -38.68 3.66
N LYS A 539 -28.45 -39.64 4.40
CA LYS A 539 -28.58 -39.93 5.85
C LYS A 539 -27.30 -40.69 6.32
N GLN A 540 -27.09 -40.88 7.63
CA GLN A 540 -25.85 -41.42 8.23
C GLN A 540 -25.86 -42.94 8.57
N SER A 541 -24.65 -43.50 8.76
CA SER A 541 -24.25 -44.47 9.81
C SER A 541 -22.70 -44.63 9.78
N ASP A 542 -21.90 -44.35 10.83
CA ASP A 542 -21.64 -45.08 12.10
C ASP A 542 -20.80 -46.39 11.94
N GLY A 543 -19.78 -46.74 12.76
CA GLY A 543 -19.06 -46.02 13.85
C GLY A 543 -18.04 -46.91 14.64
N GLY A 544 -17.13 -46.29 15.44
CA GLY A 544 -16.28 -46.91 16.52
C GLY A 544 -14.91 -47.56 16.14
N VAL A 545 -13.95 -47.87 17.04
CA VAL A 545 -13.48 -47.26 18.33
C VAL A 545 -12.13 -47.90 18.84
N ALA A 546 -11.26 -47.12 19.55
CA ALA A 546 -10.04 -47.52 20.31
C ALA A 546 -8.80 -48.10 19.52
N SER A 547 -7.54 -48.19 20.03
CA SER A 547 -6.91 -47.95 21.37
C SER A 547 -5.44 -47.39 21.32
N LYS A 548 -4.56 -47.62 22.33
CA LYS A 548 -3.31 -46.85 22.65
C LYS A 548 -1.95 -47.60 22.46
N GLN A 549 -0.83 -46.88 22.70
CA GLN A 549 0.61 -47.28 22.91
C GLN A 549 1.50 -47.28 21.64
N GLY A 550 2.85 -47.08 21.68
CA GLY A 550 3.81 -46.86 22.79
C GLY A 550 5.22 -46.39 22.32
N ILE A 551 6.15 -46.08 23.25
CA ILE A 551 7.45 -45.37 23.05
C ILE A 551 8.63 -46.30 22.67
N GLN A 552 9.59 -45.83 21.82
CA GLN A 552 11.05 -46.14 21.95
C GLN A 552 11.98 -45.23 21.08
N SER A 553 13.32 -45.30 21.27
CA SER A 553 14.32 -44.35 20.72
C SER A 553 15.79 -44.86 20.73
N VAL A 554 16.74 -44.14 20.08
CA VAL A 554 18.23 -44.30 20.14
C VAL A 554 18.79 -45.52 19.32
N PRO A 555 20.03 -45.59 18.74
CA PRO A 555 21.28 -44.80 18.89
C PRO A 555 21.92 -44.17 17.61
N ILE A 556 23.17 -43.67 17.76
CA ILE A 556 23.99 -42.88 16.80
C ILE A 556 25.25 -43.66 16.33
N MET A 557 25.61 -43.54 15.05
CA MET A 557 26.99 -43.60 14.47
C MET A 557 26.89 -43.21 12.97
N GLY A 558 27.89 -42.69 12.25
CA GLY A 558 29.26 -42.23 12.56
C GLY A 558 29.84 -41.55 11.29
N GLY A 559 30.74 -40.56 11.42
CA GLY A 559 31.06 -39.63 10.31
C GLY A 559 32.19 -40.04 9.34
N ARG A 560 32.21 -39.42 8.16
CA ARG A 560 33.37 -39.22 7.26
C ARG A 560 33.17 -37.97 6.39
N SER A 561 34.26 -37.29 6.04
CA SER A 561 34.31 -36.17 5.08
C SER A 561 34.65 -36.64 3.67
N TRP A 562 34.39 -35.82 2.65
CA TRP A 562 35.28 -35.56 1.48
C TRP A 562 34.74 -34.34 0.68
N HIS A 563 35.59 -33.72 -0.16
CA HIS A 563 35.24 -32.54 -0.97
C HIS A 563 34.41 -32.88 -2.22
N GLY A 564 33.67 -31.89 -2.76
CA GLY A 564 33.26 -31.93 -4.17
C GLY A 564 32.17 -30.94 -4.59
N SER A 565 32.57 -29.97 -5.43
CA SER A 565 31.79 -29.36 -6.54
C SER A 565 30.45 -28.63 -6.27
N ALA A 566 30.28 -27.48 -6.93
CA ALA A 566 29.01 -26.76 -6.96
C ALA A 566 27.96 -27.48 -7.83
N GLY A 567 26.71 -27.53 -7.36
CA GLY A 567 25.59 -28.18 -8.05
C GLY A 567 24.24 -27.52 -7.74
N PHE A 568 23.36 -27.46 -8.74
CA PHE A 568 22.05 -26.83 -8.67
C PHE A 568 21.14 -27.49 -7.61
N ILE A 569 20.49 -26.67 -6.78
CA ILE A 569 19.40 -27.14 -5.90
C ILE A 569 18.05 -26.75 -6.51
N TYR A 570 17.33 -27.77 -6.99
CA TYR A 570 15.86 -27.77 -6.93
C TYR A 570 15.45 -28.29 -5.55
N TYR A 571 14.46 -27.68 -4.91
CA TYR A 571 13.66 -28.40 -3.91
C TYR A 571 12.16 -28.15 -4.11
N THR A 572 11.46 -29.24 -4.39
CA THR A 572 10.05 -29.38 -4.06
C THR A 572 9.90 -29.55 -2.55
N ARG A 573 9.07 -28.70 -1.94
CA ARG A 573 8.27 -28.96 -0.73
C ARG A 573 8.93 -29.79 0.39
N TRP A 574 9.50 -29.09 1.36
CA TRP A 574 9.80 -29.69 2.67
C TRP A 574 8.52 -30.03 3.46
N ARG A 575 8.56 -31.14 4.18
CA ARG A 575 8.09 -31.23 5.57
C ARG A 575 9.32 -31.53 6.43
N SER A 576 9.33 -30.99 7.64
CA SER A 576 10.38 -30.97 8.67
C SER A 576 11.18 -32.29 8.82
N PHE A 577 12.44 -32.27 9.26
CA PHE A 577 12.90 -31.65 10.52
C PHE A 577 13.62 -30.31 10.40
#